data_AF-A0AAW4FF59-F1
#
_entry.id   AF-A0AAW4FF59-F1
#
_cell.length_a   1.000
_cell.length_b   1.000
_cell.length_c   1.000
_cell.angle_alpha   90.00
_cell.angle_beta   90.00
_cell.angle_gamma   90.00
#
_symmetry.space_group_name_H-M   'P 1'
#
loop_
_entity.id
_entity.type
_entity.pdbx_description
1 polymer ?
#
loop_
_entity_poly.entity_id
_entity_poly.type
_entity_poly.pdbx_seq_one_letter_code
_entity_poly.pdbx_strand_id
1 'polypeptide(L)'
;MNDKFSISFEHAWKYFEIHTQQRMTVFNFYIAIIGLLAAGSGVCLQQGGKYSYLASALGLFMIFISFIFYKLDERVSLLIKKSEVALKILEEEFNEPTAMIFKNESIDNSLNKSILSTWTYGRCFRVSFGVVAGTGFILLIAPIVALLLK
;
A
#
# COMPACT_ATOMS: atom_id res chain seq x y z
N MET A 1 -35.87 -17.32 3.49
CA MET A 1 -34.61 -17.26 4.26
C MET A 1 -33.40 -17.11 3.32
N ASN A 2 -33.42 -17.76 2.14
CA ASN A 2 -32.37 -17.68 1.12
C ASN A 2 -32.10 -16.26 0.55
N ASP A 3 -33.15 -15.42 0.39
CA ASP A 3 -32.99 -14.10 -0.25
C ASP A 3 -32.24 -13.07 0.61
N LYS A 4 -32.40 -13.10 1.95
CA LYS A 4 -31.69 -12.16 2.83
C LYS A 4 -30.20 -12.46 2.90
N PHE A 5 -29.86 -13.74 2.85
CA PHE A 5 -28.48 -14.21 2.84
C PHE A 5 -27.78 -13.82 1.53
N SER A 6 -28.42 -14.07 0.37
CA SER A 6 -27.84 -13.69 -0.92
C SER A 6 -27.62 -12.18 -1.05
N ILE A 7 -28.57 -11.35 -0.60
CA ILE A 7 -28.42 -9.88 -0.59
C ILE A 7 -27.26 -9.45 0.32
N SER A 8 -27.13 -10.09 1.49
CA SER A 8 -26.07 -9.77 2.46
C SER A 8 -24.69 -10.17 1.93
N PHE A 9 -24.59 -11.33 1.27
CA PHE A 9 -23.38 -11.80 0.61
C PHE A 9 -23.00 -10.88 -0.57
N GLU A 10 -23.96 -10.53 -1.43
CA GLU A 10 -23.71 -9.62 -2.56
C GLU A 10 -23.28 -8.24 -2.09
N HIS A 11 -23.88 -7.71 -1.02
CA HIS A 11 -23.47 -6.44 -0.43
C HIS A 11 -22.05 -6.51 0.14
N ALA A 12 -21.70 -7.57 0.88
CA ALA A 12 -20.36 -7.76 1.41
C ALA A 12 -19.31 -7.93 0.30
N TRP A 13 -19.65 -8.66 -0.76
CA TRP A 13 -18.80 -8.87 -1.92
C TRP A 13 -18.55 -7.57 -2.68
N LYS A 14 -19.60 -6.80 -3.00
CA LYS A 14 -19.47 -5.48 -3.64
C LYS A 14 -18.63 -4.53 -2.79
N TYR A 15 -18.81 -4.53 -1.48
CA TYR A 15 -18.03 -3.71 -0.57
C TYR A 15 -16.54 -4.11 -0.56
N PHE A 16 -16.23 -5.41 -0.59
CA PHE A 16 -14.87 -5.92 -0.78
C PHE A 16 -14.27 -5.50 -2.13
N GLU A 17 -15.01 -5.68 -3.22
CA GLU A 17 -14.59 -5.35 -4.59
C GLU A 17 -14.25 -3.86 -4.73
N ILE A 18 -15.12 -2.97 -4.23
CA ILE A 18 -14.90 -1.53 -4.28
C ILE A 18 -13.60 -1.15 -3.57
N HIS A 19 -13.37 -1.66 -2.36
CA HIS A 19 -12.18 -1.30 -1.58
C HIS A 19 -10.88 -1.91 -2.11
N THR A 20 -10.94 -3.13 -2.67
CA THR A 20 -9.79 -3.74 -3.35
C THR A 20 -9.42 -2.98 -4.62
N GLN A 21 -10.40 -2.57 -5.43
CA GLN A 21 -10.17 -1.73 -6.61
C GLN A 21 -9.65 -0.34 -6.26
N GLN A 22 -10.20 0.27 -5.19
CA GLN A 22 -9.73 1.55 -4.66
C GLN A 22 -8.24 1.48 -4.28
N ARG A 23 -7.80 0.38 -3.66
CA ARG A 23 -6.40 0.18 -3.27
C ARG A 23 -5.45 0.19 -4.47
N MET A 24 -5.79 -0.54 -5.53
CA MET A 24 -5.00 -0.57 -6.77
C MET A 24 -4.93 0.81 -7.44
N THR A 25 -6.03 1.55 -7.41
CA THR A 25 -6.11 2.89 -8.01
C THR A 25 -5.22 3.89 -7.28
N VAL A 26 -5.28 3.91 -5.94
CA VAL A 26 -4.41 4.76 -5.09
C VAL A 26 -2.94 4.43 -5.32
N PHE A 27 -2.60 3.15 -5.48
CA PHE A 27 -1.24 2.74 -5.77
C PHE A 27 -0.70 3.26 -7.11
N ASN A 28 -1.52 3.19 -8.16
CA ASN A 28 -1.14 3.68 -9.47
C ASN A 28 -0.85 5.18 -9.43
N PHE A 29 -1.67 5.96 -8.71
CA PHE A 29 -1.41 7.39 -8.49
C PHE A 29 -0.12 7.63 -7.70
N TYR A 30 0.15 6.80 -6.68
CA TYR A 30 1.39 6.90 -5.92
C TYR A 30 2.63 6.70 -6.81
N ILE A 31 2.65 5.64 -7.62
CA ILE A 31 3.77 5.36 -8.54
C ILE A 31 3.96 6.53 -9.53
N ALA A 32 2.88 7.06 -10.08
CA ALA A 32 2.96 8.19 -11.01
C ALA A 32 3.59 9.44 -10.34
N ILE A 33 3.16 9.78 -9.13
CA ILE A 33 3.68 10.93 -8.37
C ILE A 33 5.15 10.70 -8.00
N ILE A 34 5.50 9.51 -7.48
CA ILE A 34 6.89 9.20 -7.13
C ILE A 34 7.79 9.18 -8.35
N GLY A 35 7.34 8.64 -9.48
CA GLY A 35 8.09 8.67 -10.75
C GLY A 35 8.37 10.10 -11.21
N LEU A 36 7.37 10.98 -11.13
CA LEU A 36 7.52 12.40 -11.43
C LEU A 36 8.53 13.08 -10.49
N LEU A 37 8.38 12.86 -9.18
CA LEU A 37 9.27 13.43 -8.18
C LEU A 37 10.70 12.91 -8.32
N ALA A 38 10.88 11.64 -8.67
CA ALA A 38 12.18 11.02 -8.88
C ALA A 38 12.88 11.61 -10.11
N ALA A 39 12.14 11.78 -11.22
CA ALA A 39 12.65 12.46 -12.40
C ALA A 39 13.06 13.91 -12.11
N GLY A 40 12.20 14.67 -11.42
CA GLY A 40 12.50 16.04 -11.00
C GLY A 40 13.74 16.13 -10.10
N SER A 41 13.86 15.22 -9.14
CA SER A 41 15.02 15.15 -8.25
C SER A 41 16.30 14.80 -9.01
N GLY A 42 16.23 13.89 -9.98
CA GLY A 42 17.36 13.53 -10.85
C GLY A 42 17.87 14.73 -11.67
N VAL A 43 16.96 15.52 -12.25
CA VAL A 43 17.32 16.76 -12.99
C VAL A 43 17.97 17.79 -12.05
N CYS A 44 17.43 17.97 -10.85
CA CYS A 44 18.03 18.90 -9.87
C CYS A 44 19.45 18.49 -9.47
N LEU A 45 19.72 17.19 -9.32
CA LEU A 45 21.07 16.68 -9.06
C LEU A 45 22.01 16.91 -10.26
N GLN A 46 21.53 16.70 -11.49
CA GLN A 46 22.33 16.86 -12.70
C GLN A 46 22.76 18.31 -12.94
N GLN A 47 21.93 19.29 -12.56
CA GLN A 47 22.23 20.72 -12.74
C GLN A 47 23.21 21.29 -11.67
N GLY A 48 23.69 20.47 -10.74
CA GLY A 48 24.74 20.84 -9.78
C GLY A 48 24.27 21.70 -8.59
N GLY A 49 25.24 22.14 -7.77
CA GLY A 49 25.01 22.73 -6.44
C GLY A 49 24.11 23.97 -6.37
N LYS A 50 23.83 24.64 -7.50
CA LYS A 50 22.94 25.80 -7.55
C LYS A 50 21.48 25.45 -7.21
N TYR A 51 21.07 24.20 -7.44
CA TYR A 51 19.70 23.72 -7.17
C TYR A 51 19.62 22.74 -6.00
N SER A 52 20.66 22.66 -5.16
CA SER A 52 20.70 21.79 -3.98
C SER A 52 19.53 22.04 -3.00
N TYR A 53 19.10 23.30 -2.86
CA TYR A 53 17.93 23.62 -2.04
C TYR A 53 16.61 23.09 -2.64
N LEU A 54 16.46 23.11 -3.97
CA LEU A 54 15.28 22.54 -4.64
C LEU A 54 15.26 21.01 -4.53
N ALA A 55 16.42 20.35 -4.68
CA ALA A 55 16.53 18.90 -4.48
C ALA A 55 16.12 18.49 -3.05
N SER A 56 16.50 19.28 -2.04
CA SER A 56 16.07 19.06 -0.65
C SER A 56 14.57 19.22 -0.48
N ALA A 57 13.99 20.26 -1.07
CA ALA A 57 12.55 20.50 -1.01
C ALA A 57 11.75 19.37 -1.66
N LEU A 58 12.22 18.82 -2.79
CA LEU A 58 11.62 17.65 -3.45
C LEU A 58 11.75 16.39 -2.59
N GLY A 59 12.90 16.17 -1.94
CA GLY A 59 13.09 15.07 -0.99
C GLY A 59 12.13 15.14 0.21
N LEU A 60 11.94 16.35 0.78
CA LEU A 60 10.95 16.57 1.85
C LEU A 60 9.52 16.27 1.37
N PHE A 61 9.19 16.69 0.15
CA PHE A 61 7.88 16.44 -0.44
C PHE A 61 7.65 14.95 -0.73
N MET A 62 8.66 14.20 -1.15
CA MET A 62 8.59 12.74 -1.30
C MET A 62 8.26 12.04 0.02
N ILE A 63 8.91 12.45 1.12
CA ILE A 63 8.64 11.90 2.46
C ILE A 63 7.19 12.18 2.85
N PHE A 64 6.75 13.43 2.67
CA PHE A 64 5.40 13.87 3.01
C PHE A 64 4.31 13.09 2.24
N ILE A 65 4.46 12.98 0.91
CA ILE A 65 3.55 12.20 0.07
C ILE A 65 3.57 10.72 0.47
N SER A 66 4.74 10.13 0.68
CA SER A 66 4.85 8.72 1.10
C SER A 66 4.13 8.46 2.42
N PHE A 67 4.19 9.40 3.37
CA PHE A 67 3.45 9.32 4.63
C PHE A 67 1.93 9.39 4.43
N ILE A 68 1.44 10.29 3.58
CA ILE A 68 0.00 10.41 3.26
C ILE A 68 -0.52 9.11 2.65
N PHE A 69 0.18 8.60 1.63
CA PHE A 69 -0.24 7.37 0.94
C PHE A 69 -0.12 6.14 1.84
N TYR A 70 0.88 6.08 2.72
CA TYR A 70 0.98 5.04 3.75
C TYR A 70 -0.26 5.01 4.65
N LYS A 71 -0.68 6.18 5.17
CA LYS A 71 -1.90 6.31 6.00
C LYS A 71 -3.17 5.92 5.25
N LEU A 72 -3.24 6.27 3.96
CA LEU A 72 -4.40 5.96 3.12
C LEU A 72 -4.49 4.45 2.84
N ASP A 73 -3.38 3.81 2.48
CA ASP A 73 -3.31 2.36 2.24
C ASP A 73 -3.62 1.55 3.52
N GLU A 74 -3.18 2.04 4.68
CA GLU A 74 -3.50 1.41 5.98
C GLU A 74 -5.01 1.38 6.22
N ARG A 75 -5.72 2.49 5.96
CA ARG A 75 -7.18 2.54 6.11
C ARG A 75 -7.87 1.59 5.13
N VAL A 76 -7.52 1.65 3.84
CA VAL A 76 -8.14 0.79 2.82
C VAL A 76 -7.91 -0.69 3.14
N SER A 77 -6.70 -1.05 3.57
CA SER A 77 -6.37 -2.41 4.00
C SER A 77 -7.21 -2.88 5.20
N LEU A 78 -7.50 -1.99 6.16
CA LEU A 78 -8.38 -2.31 7.28
C LEU A 78 -9.81 -2.59 6.80
N LEU A 79 -10.34 -1.76 5.89
CA LEU A 79 -11.69 -1.93 5.35
C LEU A 79 -11.82 -3.26 4.59
N ILE A 80 -10.85 -3.59 3.73
CA ILE A 80 -10.79 -4.87 3.02
C ILE A 80 -10.86 -6.03 4.02
N LYS A 81 -10.05 -5.98 5.09
CA LYS A 81 -10.02 -7.03 6.11
C LYS A 81 -11.33 -7.15 6.88
N LYS A 82 -12.09 -6.06 7.05
CA LYS A 82 -13.43 -6.11 7.64
C LYS A 82 -14.42 -6.80 6.71
N SER A 83 -14.34 -6.53 5.41
CA SER A 83 -15.16 -7.20 4.39
C SER A 83 -14.84 -8.69 4.30
N GLU A 84 -13.56 -9.07 4.33
CA GLU A 84 -13.13 -10.47 4.37
C GLU A 84 -13.70 -11.22 5.58
N VAL A 85 -13.68 -10.61 6.77
CA VAL A 85 -14.26 -11.22 7.97
C VAL A 85 -15.78 -11.39 7.83
N ALA A 86 -16.47 -10.40 7.28
CA ALA A 86 -17.92 -10.50 7.03
C ALA A 86 -18.24 -11.61 6.02
N LEU A 87 -17.49 -11.68 4.91
CA LEU A 87 -17.62 -12.73 3.91
C LEU A 87 -17.34 -14.11 4.49
N LYS A 88 -16.31 -14.25 5.35
CA LYS A 88 -16.01 -15.52 6.01
C LYS A 88 -17.15 -16.02 6.90
N ILE A 89 -17.79 -15.12 7.66
CA ILE A 89 -18.94 -15.49 8.51
C ILE A 89 -20.12 -15.94 7.65
N LEU A 90 -20.38 -15.24 6.55
CA LEU A 90 -21.42 -15.64 5.60
C LEU A 90 -21.06 -16.95 4.88
N GLU A 91 -19.78 -17.18 4.59
CA GLU A 91 -19.33 -18.41 3.93
C GLU A 91 -19.51 -19.66 4.80
N GLU A 92 -19.47 -19.52 6.13
CA GLU A 92 -19.69 -20.62 7.07
C GLU A 92 -21.12 -21.16 7.05
N GLU A 93 -22.08 -20.39 6.54
CA GLU A 93 -23.46 -20.84 6.32
C GLU A 93 -23.63 -21.62 5.00
N PHE A 94 -22.65 -21.62 4.08
CA PHE A 94 -22.71 -22.48 2.90
C PHE A 94 -22.38 -23.93 3.26
N ASN A 95 -23.18 -24.87 2.73
CA ASN A 95 -22.94 -26.31 2.92
C ASN A 95 -21.86 -26.88 1.99
N GLU A 96 -21.38 -26.11 1.00
CA GLU A 96 -20.41 -26.55 0.01
C GLU A 96 -18.98 -26.11 0.38
N PRO A 97 -18.04 -27.04 0.62
CA PRO A 97 -16.68 -26.71 1.03
C PRO A 97 -15.87 -26.01 -0.09
N THR A 98 -16.30 -26.12 -1.35
CA THR A 98 -15.68 -25.47 -2.51
C THR A 98 -16.00 -23.98 -2.62
N ALA A 99 -17.06 -23.51 -1.97
CA ALA A 99 -17.45 -22.10 -1.95
C ALA A 99 -16.78 -21.28 -0.83
N MET A 100 -16.05 -21.91 0.08
CA MET A 100 -15.45 -21.28 1.27
C MET A 100 -14.02 -20.76 1.01
N ILE A 101 -13.89 -19.83 0.06
CA ILE A 101 -12.58 -19.36 -0.44
C ILE A 101 -11.79 -18.65 0.67
N PHE A 102 -12.42 -17.74 1.42
CA PHE A 102 -11.74 -16.95 2.47
C PHE A 102 -11.44 -17.78 3.72
N LYS A 103 -12.30 -18.76 4.04
CA LYS A 103 -12.07 -19.66 5.16
C LYS A 103 -10.87 -20.56 4.90
N ASN A 104 -10.79 -21.15 3.70
CA ASN A 104 -9.71 -22.06 3.35
C ASN A 104 -8.35 -21.35 3.31
N GLU A 105 -8.30 -20.12 2.79
CA GLU A 105 -7.09 -19.29 2.78
C GLU A 105 -6.59 -18.96 4.20
N SER A 106 -7.50 -18.72 5.15
CA SER A 106 -7.11 -18.42 6.54
C SER A 106 -6.55 -19.63 7.29
N ILE A 107 -6.99 -20.84 6.95
CA ILE A 107 -6.47 -22.09 7.52
C ILE A 107 -5.06 -22.34 6.98
N ASP A 108 -4.87 -22.19 5.67
CA ASP A 108 -3.59 -22.44 5.00
C ASP A 108 -2.50 -21.45 5.46
N ASN A 109 -2.86 -20.17 5.63
CA ASN A 109 -1.97 -19.15 6.21
C ASN A 109 -1.55 -19.46 7.66
N SER A 110 -2.40 -20.13 8.44
CA SER A 110 -2.08 -20.49 9.83
C SER A 110 -1.09 -21.65 9.93
N LEU A 111 -1.11 -22.55 8.94
CA LEU A 111 -0.21 -23.69 8.82
C LEU A 111 1.15 -23.29 8.26
N ASN A 112 1.17 -22.30 7.36
CA ASN A 112 2.40 -21.84 6.71
C ASN A 112 3.05 -20.66 7.45
N LYS A 113 3.58 -20.91 8.66
CA LYS A 113 4.35 -19.95 9.49
C LYS A 113 5.83 -19.80 9.09
N SER A 114 6.21 -20.24 7.90
CA SER A 114 7.60 -20.11 7.43
C SER A 114 7.98 -18.65 7.16
N ILE A 115 9.27 -18.33 7.19
CA ILE A 115 9.84 -17.03 6.75
C ILE A 115 9.51 -16.71 5.29
N LEU A 116 9.12 -17.72 4.51
CA LEU A 116 8.60 -17.63 3.13
C LEU A 116 7.07 -17.52 3.05
N SER A 117 6.37 -17.36 4.17
CA SER A 117 4.93 -17.12 4.21
C SER A 117 4.59 -15.96 3.28
N THR A 118 3.60 -16.17 2.42
CA THR A 118 3.20 -15.23 1.36
C THR A 118 3.02 -13.85 1.98
N TRP A 119 3.90 -12.93 1.57
CA TRP A 119 3.82 -11.57 2.09
C TRP A 119 2.47 -11.01 1.71
N THR A 120 1.68 -10.66 2.73
CA THR A 120 0.38 -10.04 2.52
C THR A 120 0.60 -8.81 1.66
N TYR A 121 -0.26 -8.56 0.68
CA TYR A 121 -0.21 -7.36 -0.15
C TYR A 121 -0.06 -6.08 0.71
N GLY A 122 -0.64 -6.04 1.91
CA GLY A 122 -0.44 -4.96 2.89
C GLY A 122 1.00 -4.71 3.36
N ARG A 123 1.87 -5.71 3.35
CA ARG A 123 3.27 -5.60 3.80
C ARG A 123 4.19 -5.13 2.69
N CYS A 124 4.06 -5.66 1.46
CA CYS A 124 4.84 -5.19 0.30
C CYS A 124 4.70 -3.68 0.08
N PHE A 125 3.47 -3.17 0.23
CA PHE A 125 3.17 -1.75 0.06
C PHE A 125 3.79 -0.89 1.16
N ARG A 126 3.70 -1.31 2.42
CA ARG A 126 4.35 -0.58 3.53
C ARG A 126 5.87 -0.51 3.37
N VAL A 127 6.47 -1.58 2.84
CA VAL A 127 7.90 -1.60 2.52
C VAL A 127 8.22 -0.62 1.37
N SER A 128 7.41 -0.55 0.32
CA SER A 128 7.66 0.39 -0.79
C SER A 128 7.60 1.84 -0.33
N PHE A 129 6.61 2.21 0.49
CA PHE A 129 6.54 3.55 1.09
C PHE A 129 7.77 3.86 1.96
N GLY A 130 8.26 2.88 2.72
CA GLY A 130 9.47 3.01 3.53
C GLY A 130 10.73 3.23 2.71
N VAL A 131 10.89 2.48 1.61
CA VAL A 131 12.04 2.63 0.70
C VAL A 131 12.04 4.01 0.06
N VAL A 132 10.90 4.48 -0.43
CA VAL A 132 10.78 5.80 -1.08
C VAL A 132 10.94 6.95 -0.08
N ALA A 133 10.43 6.80 1.15
CA ALA A 133 10.71 7.78 2.20
C ALA A 133 12.21 7.82 2.54
N GLY A 134 12.87 6.67 2.56
CA GLY A 134 14.32 6.57 2.75
C GLY A 134 15.12 7.27 1.65
N THR A 135 14.76 7.08 0.38
CA THR A 135 15.41 7.80 -0.73
C THR A 135 15.17 9.31 -0.65
N GLY A 136 13.95 9.73 -0.28
CA GLY A 136 13.65 11.14 -0.01
C GLY A 136 14.51 11.74 1.12
N PHE A 137 14.76 10.98 2.18
CA PHE A 137 15.60 11.41 3.30
C PHE A 137 17.09 11.52 2.91
N ILE A 138 17.59 10.61 2.08
CA ILE A 138 18.95 10.70 1.52
C ILE A 138 19.07 11.97 0.67
N LEU A 139 18.07 12.27 -0.17
CA LEU A 139 18.05 13.47 -1.01
C LEU A 139 17.99 14.77 -0.17
N LEU A 140 17.30 14.75 0.96
CA LEU A 140 17.25 15.86 1.91
C LEU A 140 18.62 16.16 2.53
N ILE A 141 19.39 15.11 2.87
CA ILE A 141 20.66 15.21 3.60
C ILE A 141 21.86 15.46 2.66
N ALA A 142 21.82 14.95 1.43
CA ALA A 142 22.89 15.06 0.45
C ALA A 142 23.52 16.46 0.32
N PRO A 143 22.76 17.56 0.21
CA PRO A 143 23.36 18.89 0.09
C PRO A 143 23.95 19.41 1.41
N ILE A 144 23.44 19.01 2.57
CA ILE A 144 24.00 19.37 3.89
C ILE A 144 25.37 18.70 4.06
N VAL A 145 25.48 17.42 3.68
CA VAL A 145 26.74 16.67 3.71
C VAL A 145 27.75 17.25 2.72
N ALA A 146 27.32 17.62 1.51
CA ALA A 146 28.17 18.27 0.53
C ALA A 146 28.69 19.65 0.99
N LEU A 147 27.93 20.36 1.82
CA LEU A 147 28.31 21.65 2.39
C LEU A 147 29.27 21.50 3.59
N LEU A 148 29.14 20.43 4.39
CA LEU A 148 30.04 20.10 5.51
C LEU A 148 31.41 19.56 5.09
N LEU A 149 31.50 18.90 3.92
CA LEU A 149 32.74 18.34 3.36
C LEU A 149 33.59 19.36 2.60
N LYS A 150 33.13 20.60 2.46
CA LYS A 150 33.79 21.68 1.73
C LYS A 150 34.36 22.72 2.69
#